data_AF-A0A4Q4BT37-F1
#
_entry.id   AF-A0A4Q4BT37-F1
#
_cell.length_a   1.000
_cell.length_b   1.000
_cell.length_c   1.000
_cell.angle_alpha   90.00
_cell.angle_beta   90.00
_cell.angle_gamma   90.00
#
_symmetry.space_group_name_H-M   'P 1'
#
loop_
_entity.id
_entity.type
_entity.pdbx_description
1 polymer ?
#
loop_
_entity_poly.entity_id
_entity_poly.type
_entity_poly.pdbx_seq_one_letter_code
_entity_poly.pdbx_strand_id
1 'polypeptide(L)'
;MTDHRITGLAEVARLCGVSLSTVNRKVGKLRDFGAEKDSDGVWHVPVTAIEGVGWKIKADMPRHATPDMPVTRSDMSPETLEIRAQLDSLREELATLRGRLVAAEAAAEKWQMIAAERLQNLDDLRLAQRLLEARNVEPAPEQESTPAPAEPEQPAIWFGRFRRMRGHG
;
A
#
# COMPACT_ATOMS: atom_id res chain seq x y z
N MET A 1 19.00 11.43 15.08
CA MET A 1 18.53 12.36 16.13
C MET A 1 17.75 13.45 15.44
N THR A 2 16.43 13.49 15.61
CA THR A 2 15.57 14.53 15.05
C THR A 2 15.90 15.84 15.77
N ASP A 3 16.58 16.75 15.08
CA ASP A 3 16.88 18.07 15.61
C ASP A 3 15.54 18.81 15.77
N HIS A 4 15.14 19.06 17.02
CA HIS A 4 13.88 19.70 17.31
C HIS A 4 14.01 21.18 16.92
N ARG A 5 13.18 21.63 15.98
CA ARG A 5 13.17 23.01 15.50
C ARG A 5 12.03 23.78 16.14
N ILE A 6 12.35 24.93 16.74
CA ILE A 6 11.36 25.87 17.27
C ILE A 6 10.99 26.86 16.17
N THR A 7 9.70 27.04 15.96
CA THR A 7 9.14 27.97 14.97
C THR A 7 8.83 29.32 15.61
N GLY A 8 9.42 30.37 15.03
CA GLY A 8 9.22 31.77 15.41
C GLY A 8 10.18 32.27 16.50
N LEU A 9 10.67 33.50 16.32
CA LEU A 9 11.56 34.15 17.28
C LEU A 9 10.88 34.49 18.62
N ALA A 10 9.56 34.73 18.60
CA ALA A 10 8.77 34.95 19.82
C ALA A 10 8.70 33.70 20.69
N GLU A 11 8.61 32.52 20.07
CA GLU A 11 8.59 31.25 20.79
C GLU A 11 9.97 30.93 21.37
N VAL A 12 11.04 31.23 20.63
CA VAL A 12 12.42 31.17 21.16
C VAL A 12 12.60 32.10 22.35
N ALA A 13 12.12 33.34 22.28
CA ALA A 13 12.19 34.31 23.36
C ALA A 13 11.49 33.78 24.63
N ARG A 14 10.29 33.20 24.46
CA ARG A 14 9.50 32.60 25.53
C ARG A 14 10.22 31.42 26.17
N LEU A 15 10.67 30.45 25.37
CA LEU A 15 11.32 29.24 25.85
C LEU A 15 12.67 29.51 26.53
N CYS A 16 13.40 30.52 26.07
CA CYS A 16 14.67 30.91 26.67
C CYS A 16 14.51 31.89 27.85
N GLY A 17 13.29 32.41 28.06
CA GLY A 17 13.02 33.43 29.09
C GLY A 17 13.73 34.77 28.84
N VAL A 18 13.90 35.15 27.58
CA VAL A 18 14.55 36.41 27.17
C VAL A 18 13.57 37.31 26.40
N SER A 19 13.84 38.61 26.32
CA SER A 19 12.98 39.52 25.54
C SER A 19 13.13 39.31 24.03
N LEU A 20 12.07 39.59 23.26
CA LEU A 20 12.12 39.54 21.79
C LEU A 20 13.18 40.50 21.21
N SER A 21 13.40 41.65 21.86
CA SER A 21 14.48 42.59 21.50
C SER A 21 15.87 41.95 21.65
N THR A 22 16.09 41.19 22.73
CA THR A 22 17.32 40.42 22.96
C THR A 22 17.49 39.35 21.88
N VAL A 23 16.40 38.68 21.49
CA VAL A 23 16.43 37.71 20.38
C VAL A 23 16.81 38.39 19.07
N ASN A 24 16.13 39.47 18.70
CA ASN A 24 16.41 40.22 17.47
C ASN A 24 17.86 40.71 17.38
N ARG A 25 18.45 41.17 18.49
CA ARG A 25 19.87 41.58 18.54
C ARG A 25 20.84 40.41 18.30
N LYS A 26 20.43 39.17 18.59
CA LYS A 26 21.26 37.96 18.42
C LYS A 26 20.81 37.07 17.25
N VAL A 27 19.85 37.51 16.44
CA VAL A 27 19.39 36.76 15.24
C VAL A 27 20.53 36.44 14.29
N GLY A 28 21.50 37.35 14.12
CA GLY A 28 22.70 37.08 13.32
C GLY A 28 23.47 35.86 13.84
N LYS A 29 23.68 35.78 15.16
CA LYS A 29 24.36 34.64 15.79
C LYS A 29 23.55 33.35 15.72
N LEU A 30 22.23 33.44 15.83
CA LEU A 30 21.36 32.27 15.66
C LEU A 30 21.48 31.71 14.24
N ARG A 31 21.60 32.59 13.22
CA ARG A 31 21.80 32.19 11.83
C ARG A 31 23.13 31.47 11.64
N ASP A 32 24.19 31.92 12.30
CA ASP A 32 25.51 31.27 12.24
C ASP A 32 25.46 29.82 12.75
N PHE A 33 24.52 29.51 13.65
CA PHE A 33 24.27 28.15 14.16
C PHE A 33 23.11 27.43 13.47
N GLY A 34 22.66 27.89 12.29
CA GLY A 34 21.68 27.18 11.46
C GLY A 34 20.22 27.60 11.65
N ALA A 35 19.96 28.79 12.23
CA ALA A 35 18.63 29.37 12.17
C ALA A 35 18.32 29.93 10.78
N GLU A 36 17.22 29.46 10.21
CA GLU A 36 16.80 29.80 8.84
C GLU A 36 15.46 30.51 8.85
N LYS A 37 15.21 31.31 7.81
CA LYS A 37 13.92 31.95 7.59
C LYS A 37 13.28 31.28 6.38
N ASP A 38 12.07 30.76 6.55
CA ASP A 38 11.32 30.06 5.52
C ASP A 38 10.76 31.03 4.47
N SER A 39 10.23 30.49 3.37
CA SER A 39 9.59 31.25 2.29
C SER A 39 8.41 32.09 2.77
N ASP A 40 7.71 31.63 3.82
CA ASP A 40 6.59 32.35 4.44
C ASP A 40 7.05 33.42 5.45
N GLY A 41 8.35 33.59 5.60
CA GLY A 41 8.96 34.57 6.49
C GLY A 41 9.02 34.15 7.96
N VAL A 42 8.70 32.88 8.26
CA VAL A 42 8.78 32.30 9.60
C VAL A 42 10.22 31.84 9.90
N TRP A 43 10.70 32.09 11.12
CA TRP A 43 12.02 31.64 11.55
C TRP A 43 11.97 30.20 12.07
N HIS A 44 12.85 29.34 11.60
CA HIS A 44 13.09 28.00 12.12
C HIS A 44 14.43 28.00 12.84
N VAL A 45 14.40 27.85 14.16
CA VAL A 45 15.60 27.88 15.00
C VAL A 45 15.80 26.48 15.58
N PRO A 46 16.89 25.77 15.23
CA PRO A 46 17.20 24.49 15.85
C PRO A 46 17.63 24.71 17.30
N VAL A 47 17.40 23.71 18.15
CA VAL A 47 17.80 23.77 19.57
C VAL A 47 19.32 23.97 19.71
N THR A 48 20.09 23.39 18.80
CA THR A 48 21.55 23.56 18.71
C THR A 48 21.97 25.03 18.54
N ALA A 49 21.18 25.85 17.83
CA ALA A 49 21.45 27.27 17.70
C ALA A 49 21.20 28.06 18.99
N ILE A 50 20.19 27.65 19.75
CA ILE A 50 19.87 28.25 21.04
C ILE A 50 21.01 27.96 22.04
N GLU A 51 21.47 26.71 22.07
CA GLU A 51 22.60 26.28 22.88
C GLU A 51 23.90 26.98 22.47
N GLY A 52 24.16 27.12 21.16
CA GLY A 52 25.32 27.82 20.62
C GLY A 52 25.38 29.31 20.99
N VAL A 53 24.23 29.96 21.18
CA VAL A 53 24.14 31.34 21.67
C VAL A 53 24.25 31.43 23.20
N GLY A 54 24.33 30.30 23.90
CA GLY A 54 24.44 30.17 25.35
C GLY A 54 23.12 30.32 26.07
N TRP A 55 22.00 30.10 25.38
CA TRP A 55 20.67 30.10 25.99
C TRP A 55 20.24 28.69 26.36
N LYS A 56 19.51 28.60 27.47
CA LYS A 56 18.94 27.34 27.94
C LYS A 56 17.44 27.39 27.79
N ILE A 57 16.87 26.33 27.21
CA ILE A 57 15.42 26.16 27.11
C ILE A 57 14.91 25.83 28.51
N LYS A 58 14.03 26.68 29.05
CA LYS A 58 13.32 26.41 30.29
C LYS A 58 12.13 25.51 29.96
N ALA A 59 12.25 24.22 30.29
CA ALA A 59 11.21 23.22 30.05
C ALA A 59 9.88 23.53 30.77
N ASP A 60 9.93 24.36 31.82
CA ASP A 60 8.83 24.53 32.77
C ASP A 60 8.32 25.97 32.86
N MET A 61 8.46 26.78 31.79
CA MET A 61 7.86 28.11 31.81
C MET A 61 6.36 27.97 31.60
N PRO A 62 5.51 28.29 32.61
CA PRO A 62 4.07 28.23 32.45
C PRO A 62 3.68 29.14 31.28
N ARG A 63 2.61 28.79 30.58
CA ARG A 63 1.91 29.72 29.68
C ARG A 63 1.35 30.86 30.53
N HIS A 64 2.19 31.75 31.04
CA HIS A 64 1.75 32.91 31.80
C HIS A 64 1.02 33.81 30.82
N ALA A 65 -0.29 33.87 31.07
CA ALA A 65 -1.20 34.85 30.53
C ALA A 65 -0.53 36.22 30.49
N THR A 66 -0.59 36.84 29.32
CA THR A 66 -0.33 38.27 29.14
C THR A 66 -1.13 39.07 30.18
N PRO A 67 -0.56 40.13 30.78
CA PRO A 67 -1.27 40.97 31.73
C PRO A 67 -2.52 41.58 31.07
N ASP A 68 -3.60 41.67 31.83
CA ASP A 68 -4.91 42.24 31.49
C ASP A 68 -4.80 43.51 30.61
N MET A 69 -4.81 43.32 29.30
CA MET A 69 -5.68 44.13 28.46
C MET A 69 -7.06 43.50 28.57
N PRO A 70 -8.16 44.28 28.52
CA PRO A 70 -9.48 43.70 28.28
C PRO A 70 -9.43 43.09 26.87
N VAL A 71 -8.97 41.84 26.79
CA VAL A 71 -9.23 40.96 25.68
C VAL A 71 -10.71 40.70 25.83
N THR A 72 -11.51 41.57 25.21
CA THR A 72 -12.79 41.17 24.65
C THR A 72 -12.56 39.76 24.15
N ARG A 73 -13.18 38.75 24.78
CA ARG A 73 -13.15 37.36 24.30
C ARG A 73 -13.33 37.47 22.81
N SER A 74 -12.26 37.23 22.05
CA SER A 74 -12.38 37.18 20.61
C SER A 74 -13.15 35.90 20.40
N ASP A 75 -14.46 36.07 20.28
CA ASP A 75 -15.36 35.08 19.75
C ASP A 75 -14.62 34.42 18.58
N MET A 76 -14.54 33.09 18.67
CA MET A 76 -14.03 32.15 17.68
C MET A 76 -13.78 32.83 16.32
N SER A 77 -12.52 33.19 16.03
CA SER A 77 -12.17 33.69 14.70
C SER A 77 -12.69 32.67 13.68
N PRO A 78 -13.38 33.09 12.60
CA PRO A 78 -13.96 32.18 11.61
C PRO A 78 -12.93 31.16 11.09
N GLU A 79 -11.66 31.57 10.97
CA GLU A 79 -10.53 30.72 10.57
C GLU A 79 -10.33 29.52 11.52
N THR A 80 -10.54 29.70 12.83
CA THR A 80 -10.41 28.61 13.82
C THR A 80 -11.57 27.62 13.80
N LEU A 81 -12.76 28.07 13.38
CA LEU A 81 -13.91 27.18 13.18
C LEU A 81 -13.76 26.37 11.90
N GLU A 82 -13.29 27.00 10.82
CA GLU A 82 -13.04 26.34 9.54
C GLU A 82 -11.97 25.26 9.65
N ILE A 83 -10.86 25.54 10.33
CA ILE A 83 -9.80 24.54 10.56
C ILE A 83 -10.33 23.36 11.37
N ARG A 84 -11.17 23.59 12.39
CA ARG A 84 -11.77 22.49 13.17
C ARG A 84 -12.72 21.65 12.32
N ALA A 85 -13.57 22.29 11.52
CA ALA A 85 -14.48 21.59 10.61
C ALA A 85 -13.73 20.73 9.58
N GLN A 86 -12.64 21.26 9.01
CA GLN A 86 -11.77 20.49 8.10
C GLN A 86 -11.12 19.29 8.81
N LEU A 87 -10.65 19.48 10.04
CA LEU A 87 -10.02 18.41 10.83
C LEU A 87 -11.03 17.30 11.16
N ASP A 88 -12.26 17.67 11.53
CA ASP A 88 -13.32 16.71 11.81
C ASP A 88 -13.77 15.97 10.54
N SER A 89 -13.86 16.66 9.38
CA SER A 89 -14.10 16.02 8.07
C SER A 89 -13.01 15.00 7.73
N LEU A 90 -11.74 15.36 7.88
CA LEU A 90 -10.62 14.46 7.60
C LEU A 90 -10.61 13.24 8.54
N ARG A 91 -11.02 13.41 9.80
CA ARG A 91 -11.17 12.30 10.75
C ARG A 91 -12.29 11.35 10.33
N GLU A 92 -13.40 11.87 9.85
CA GLU A 92 -14.53 11.08 9.36
C GLU A 92 -14.17 10.32 8.07
N GLU A 93 -13.45 10.96 7.15
CA GLU A 93 -12.91 10.32 5.95
C GLU A 93 -11.94 9.20 6.30
N LEU A 94 -11.02 9.42 7.24
CA LEU A 94 -10.10 8.38 7.71
C LEU A 94 -10.83 7.21 8.38
N ALA A 95 -11.85 7.49 9.19
CA ALA A 95 -12.67 6.45 9.80
C ALA A 95 -13.41 5.62 8.74
N THR A 96 -13.97 6.29 7.73
CA THR A 96 -14.66 5.64 6.60
C THR A 96 -13.71 4.76 5.79
N LEU A 97 -12.53 5.28 5.45
CA LEU A 97 -11.52 4.53 4.68
C LEU A 97 -11.00 3.32 5.46
N ARG A 98 -10.75 3.47 6.76
CA ARG A 98 -10.37 2.34 7.63
C ARG A 98 -11.47 1.28 7.68
N GLY A 99 -12.73 1.68 7.81
CA GLY A 99 -13.86 0.75 7.77
C GLY A 99 -13.95 -0.02 6.45
N ARG A 100 -13.75 0.67 5.31
CA ARG A 100 -13.73 0.03 3.98
C ARG A 100 -12.58 -0.95 3.82
N LEU A 101 -11.40 -0.62 4.35
CA LEU A 101 -10.22 -1.49 4.30
C LEU A 101 -10.47 -2.78 5.11
N VAL A 102 -10.95 -2.66 6.34
CA VAL A 102 -11.28 -3.83 7.18
C VAL A 102 -12.34 -4.71 6.51
N ALA A 103 -13.37 -4.11 5.91
CA ALA A 103 -14.40 -4.86 5.18
C ALA A 103 -13.83 -5.57 3.94
N ALA A 104 -12.92 -4.93 3.22
CA ALA A 104 -12.27 -5.51 2.04
C ALA A 104 -11.34 -6.68 2.42
N GLU A 105 -10.57 -6.55 3.49
CA GLU A 105 -9.70 -7.61 4.02
C GLU A 105 -10.53 -8.83 4.46
N ALA A 106 -11.59 -8.62 5.24
CA ALA A 106 -12.47 -9.70 5.67
C ALA A 106 -13.16 -10.40 4.49
N ALA A 107 -13.54 -9.64 3.45
CA ALA A 107 -14.08 -10.23 2.22
C ALA A 107 -13.03 -11.07 1.49
N ALA A 108 -11.78 -10.59 1.39
CA ALA A 108 -10.68 -11.32 0.76
C ALA A 108 -10.39 -12.63 1.49
N GLU A 109 -10.31 -12.62 2.82
CA GLU A 109 -10.14 -13.83 3.64
C GLU A 109 -11.27 -14.84 3.41
N LYS A 110 -12.52 -14.37 3.39
CA LYS A 110 -13.67 -15.23 3.10
C LYS A 110 -13.57 -15.87 1.72
N TRP A 111 -13.19 -15.11 0.69
CA TRP A 111 -13.03 -15.64 -0.66
C TRP A 111 -11.86 -16.62 -0.76
N GLN A 112 -10.77 -16.40 -0.02
CA GLN A 112 -9.65 -17.34 0.06
C GLN A 112 -10.07 -18.66 0.69
N MET A 113 -10.86 -18.64 1.77
CA MET A 113 -11.39 -19.86 2.38
C MET A 113 -12.29 -20.63 1.41
N ILE A 114 -13.23 -19.94 0.74
CA ILE A 114 -14.10 -20.57 -0.27
C ILE A 114 -13.27 -21.15 -1.40
N ALA A 115 -12.24 -20.44 -1.89
CA ALA A 115 -11.38 -20.94 -2.95
C ALA A 115 -10.61 -22.20 -2.52
N ALA A 116 -10.11 -22.24 -1.28
CA ALA A 116 -9.43 -23.40 -0.71
C ALA A 116 -10.39 -24.60 -0.60
N GLU A 117 -11.60 -24.41 -0.09
CA GLU A 117 -12.63 -25.45 -0.04
C GLU A 117 -12.99 -25.98 -1.43
N ARG A 118 -13.12 -25.08 -2.42
CA ARG A 118 -13.42 -25.49 -3.81
C ARG A 118 -12.29 -26.28 -4.44
N LEU A 119 -11.04 -25.93 -4.15
CA LEU A 119 -9.88 -26.67 -4.63
C LEU A 119 -9.84 -28.09 -4.03
N GLN A 120 -10.04 -28.22 -2.72
CA GLN A 120 -10.13 -29.53 -2.05
C GLN A 120 -11.23 -30.40 -2.66
N ASN A 121 -12.44 -29.85 -2.83
CA ASN A 121 -13.55 -30.58 -3.45
C ASN A 121 -13.23 -31.04 -4.88
N LEU A 122 -12.53 -30.21 -5.68
CA LEU A 122 -12.12 -30.60 -7.04
C LEU A 122 -11.11 -31.74 -7.01
N ASP A 123 -10.19 -31.75 -6.07
CA ASP A 123 -9.19 -32.81 -5.93
C ASP A 123 -9.83 -34.12 -5.47
N ASP A 124 -10.79 -34.07 -4.54
CA ASP A 124 -11.58 -35.24 -4.12
C ASP A 124 -12.39 -35.82 -5.28
N LEU A 125 -13.03 -34.97 -6.09
CA LEU A 125 -13.77 -35.39 -7.28
C LEU A 125 -12.86 -36.04 -8.33
N ARG A 126 -11.67 -35.47 -8.57
CA ARG A 126 -10.68 -36.06 -9.48
C ARG A 126 -10.21 -37.43 -8.99
N LEU A 127 -10.01 -37.59 -7.69
CA LEU A 127 -9.63 -38.87 -7.09
C LEU A 127 -10.76 -39.89 -7.26
N ALA A 128 -12.00 -39.51 -6.92
CA ALA A 128 -13.16 -40.37 -7.08
C ALA A 128 -13.36 -40.81 -8.55
N GLN A 129 -13.18 -39.88 -9.51
CA GLN A 129 -13.24 -40.20 -10.93
C GLN A 129 -12.19 -41.24 -11.32
N ARG A 130 -10.94 -41.09 -10.90
CA ARG A 130 -9.87 -42.08 -11.20
C ARG A 130 -10.18 -43.46 -10.64
N LEU A 131 -10.77 -43.55 -9.44
CA LEU A 131 -11.19 -44.82 -8.86
C LEU A 131 -12.33 -45.47 -9.65
N LEU A 132 -13.29 -44.69 -10.12
CA LEU A 132 -14.37 -45.18 -10.98
C LEU A 132 -13.86 -45.62 -12.34
N GLU A 133 -12.97 -44.85 -12.96
CA GLU A 133 -12.31 -45.23 -14.21
C GLU A 133 -11.53 -46.53 -14.05
N ALA A 134 -10.74 -46.68 -12.97
CA ALA A 134 -10.01 -47.91 -12.68
C ALA A 134 -10.93 -49.13 -12.48
N ARG A 135 -12.13 -48.93 -11.91
CA ARG A 135 -13.14 -49.99 -11.78
C ARG A 135 -13.82 -50.33 -13.11
N ASN A 136 -14.01 -49.33 -13.98
CA ASN A 136 -14.71 -49.49 -15.26
C ASN A 136 -13.80 -50.00 -16.38
N VAL A 137 -12.49 -50.09 -16.17
CA VAL A 137 -11.61 -50.88 -17.03
C VAL A 137 -11.91 -52.35 -16.77
N GLU A 138 -12.85 -52.91 -17.53
CA GLU A 138 -13.00 -54.36 -17.70
C GLU A 138 -11.64 -54.96 -18.08
N PRO A 139 -11.24 -56.13 -17.54
CA PRO A 139 -10.08 -56.83 -18.05
C PRO A 139 -10.32 -57.07 -19.54
N ALA A 140 -9.41 -56.57 -20.38
CA ALA A 140 -9.43 -56.84 -21.80
C ALA A 140 -9.61 -58.35 -21.99
N PRO A 141 -10.56 -58.83 -22.83
CA PRO A 141 -10.62 -60.24 -23.14
C PRO A 141 -9.26 -60.62 -23.71
N GLU A 142 -8.61 -61.60 -23.08
CA GLU A 142 -7.40 -62.22 -23.58
C GLU A 142 -7.67 -62.61 -25.03
N GLN A 143 -7.06 -61.88 -25.96
CA GLN A 143 -7.12 -62.23 -27.37
C GLN A 143 -6.43 -63.59 -27.51
N GLU A 144 -7.24 -64.65 -27.61
CA GLU A 144 -6.81 -65.95 -28.10
C GLU A 144 -6.07 -65.70 -29.42
N SER A 145 -4.74 -65.80 -29.34
CA SER A 145 -3.84 -65.70 -30.47
C SER A 145 -4.10 -66.89 -31.36
N THR A 146 -5.03 -66.74 -32.31
CA THR A 146 -5.16 -67.64 -33.45
C THR A 146 -3.89 -67.47 -34.29
N PRO A 147 -3.10 -68.51 -34.56
CA PRO A 147 -1.88 -68.36 -35.33
C PRO A 147 -2.23 -67.98 -36.76
N ALA A 148 -1.63 -66.90 -37.24
CA ALA A 148 -1.77 -66.43 -38.61
C ALA A 148 -1.28 -67.51 -39.60
N PRO A 149 -2.03 -67.82 -40.68
CA PRO A 149 -1.50 -68.67 -41.73
C PRO A 149 -0.39 -67.91 -42.47
N ALA A 150 0.78 -68.54 -42.57
CA ALA A 150 1.87 -68.08 -43.42
C ALA A 150 1.45 -68.22 -44.89
N GLU A 151 1.50 -67.14 -45.66
CA GLU A 151 1.37 -67.18 -47.11
C GLU A 151 2.60 -66.53 -47.76
N PRO A 152 3.38 -67.28 -48.58
CA PRO A 152 4.62 -66.78 -49.16
C PRO A 152 4.41 -66.02 -50.48
N GLU A 153 5.28 -65.02 -50.66
CA GLU A 153 5.85 -64.46 -51.89
C GLU A 153 4.93 -64.23 -53.12
N GLN A 154 4.61 -62.95 -53.36
CA GLN A 154 4.18 -62.47 -54.67
C GLN A 154 5.36 -62.39 -55.64
N PRO A 155 5.19 -62.82 -56.91
CA PRO A 155 5.97 -62.24 -58.00
C PRO A 155 5.12 -61.46 -59.01
N ALA A 156 5.64 -60.27 -59.30
CA ALA A 156 5.64 -59.54 -60.57
C ALA A 156 4.30 -59.17 -61.27
N ILE A 157 3.86 -57.97 -60.93
CA ILE A 157 3.30 -56.90 -61.78
C ILE A 157 3.29 -57.19 -63.31
N TRP A 158 2.10 -57.38 -63.87
CA TRP A 158 1.85 -57.39 -65.32
C TRP A 158 1.21 -56.06 -65.74
N PHE A 159 1.97 -55.22 -66.46
CA PHE A 159 1.45 -54.01 -67.10
C PHE A 159 0.57 -54.39 -68.30
N GLY A 160 -0.75 -54.20 -68.17
CA GLY A 160 -1.75 -54.54 -69.17
C GLY A 160 -2.80 -53.45 -69.39
N ARG A 161 -2.38 -52.31 -69.95
CA ARG A 161 -3.08 -51.51 -70.96
C ARG A 161 -4.63 -51.52 -70.94
N PHE A 162 -5.26 -50.50 -70.36
CA PHE A 162 -6.55 -49.99 -70.89
C PHE A 162 -6.53 -48.48 -71.08
N ARG A 163 -6.59 -48.10 -72.36
CA ARG A 163 -6.72 -46.75 -72.90
C ARG A 163 -8.12 -46.61 -73.48
N ARG A 164 -8.95 -45.70 -72.96
CA ARG A 164 -9.97 -44.92 -73.70
C ARG A 164 -10.69 -43.96 -72.76
N MET A 165 -10.51 -42.65 -72.96
CA MET A 165 -11.41 -41.72 -73.69
C MET A 165 -12.54 -41.21 -72.80
N ARG A 166 -13.01 -39.96 -72.87
CA ARG A 166 -12.62 -38.69 -73.52
C ARG A 166 -13.70 -37.71 -72.99
N GLY A 167 -13.38 -36.46 -72.69
CA GLY A 167 -14.40 -35.46 -72.35
C GLY A 167 -13.83 -34.08 -72.12
N HIS A 168 -13.71 -33.31 -73.21
CA HIS A 168 -13.59 -31.85 -73.25
C HIS A 168 -14.88 -31.22 -72.68
N GLY A 169 -14.94 -29.97 -72.22
CA GLY A 169 -14.02 -28.83 -72.16
C GLY A 169 -14.77 -27.70 -71.46
#